data_AF-E2BVW4-F1
#
_entry.id   AF-E2BVW4-F1
#
_cell.length_a   1.000
_cell.length_b   1.000
_cell.length_c   1.000
_cell.angle_alpha   90.00
_cell.angle_beta   90.00
_cell.angle_gamma   90.00
#
_symmetry.space_group_name_H-M   'P 1'
#
loop_
_entity.id
_entity.type
_entity.pdbx_description
1 polymer ?
#
loop_
_entity_poly.entity_id
_entity_poly.type
_entity_poly.pdbx_seq_one_letter_code
_entity_poly.pdbx_strand_id
1 'polypeptide(L)'
;IDASILEASMKILGFSVRSKNLKGQYVKALRDASAAIAAGTTIMADRIAIDAGGVPDILEELRKENERLRTSLEETKKKMEELE
;
A
#
# COMPACT_ATOMS: atom_id res chain seq x y z
N ILE A 1 2.16 2.86 -15.24
CA ILE A 1 1.65 2.57 -16.60
C ILE A 1 0.78 3.74 -16.96
N ASP A 2 1.08 4.42 -18.06
CA ASP A 2 0.38 5.63 -18.45
C ASP A 2 -1.10 5.33 -18.74
N ALA A 3 -2.02 6.15 -18.22
CA ALA A 3 -3.47 5.93 -18.33
C ALA A 3 -3.92 5.83 -19.80
N SER A 4 -3.22 6.57 -20.67
CA SER A 4 -3.36 6.57 -22.12
C SER A 4 -3.13 5.18 -22.74
N ILE A 5 -2.13 4.43 -22.26
CA ILE A 5 -1.76 3.10 -22.77
C ILE A 5 -2.84 2.09 -22.36
N LEU A 6 -3.29 2.15 -21.11
CA LEU A 6 -4.34 1.25 -20.62
C LEU A 6 -5.66 1.46 -21.38
N GLU A 7 -6.04 2.71 -21.63
CA GLU A 7 -7.23 3.04 -22.41
C GLU A 7 -7.14 2.54 -23.86
N ALA A 8 -5.99 2.74 -24.51
CA ALA A 8 -5.74 2.25 -25.87
C ALA A 8 -5.82 0.71 -25.94
N SER A 9 -5.22 0.02 -24.96
CA SER A 9 -5.28 -1.44 -24.87
C SER A 9 -6.71 -1.96 -24.66
N MET A 10 -7.52 -1.31 -23.82
CA MET A 10 -8.93 -1.69 -23.62
C MET A 10 -9.76 -1.53 -24.90
N LYS A 11 -9.53 -0.45 -25.67
CA LYS A 11 -10.20 -0.21 -26.95
C LYS A 11 -9.86 -1.29 -27.99
N ILE A 12 -8.58 -1.64 -28.14
CA ILE A 12 -8.11 -2.67 -29.07
C ILE A 12 -8.67 -4.06 -28.70
N LEU A 13 -8.71 -4.39 -27.40
CA LEU A 13 -9.32 -5.62 -26.92
C LEU A 13 -10.81 -5.67 -27.25
N GLY A 14 -11.55 -4.60 -26.95
CA GLY A 14 -12.97 -4.50 -27.25
C GLY A 14 -13.27 -4.70 -28.75
N PHE A 15 -12.48 -4.08 -29.62
CA PHE A 15 -12.58 -4.26 -31.06
C PHE A 15 -12.30 -5.71 -31.50
N SER A 16 -11.26 -6.33 -30.95
CA SER A 16 -10.85 -7.68 -31.32
C SER A 16 -11.83 -8.76 -30.85
N VAL A 17 -12.46 -8.56 -29.69
CA VAL A 17 -13.56 -9.42 -29.19
C VAL A 17 -14.79 -9.26 -30.09
N ARG A 18 -15.17 -8.02 -30.43
CA ARG A 18 -16.37 -7.75 -31.23
C ARG A 18 -16.24 -8.23 -32.68
N SER A 19 -15.04 -8.15 -33.25
CA SER A 19 -14.73 -8.66 -34.60
C SER A 19 -14.55 -10.18 -34.66
N LYS A 20 -14.62 -10.91 -33.54
CA LYS A 20 -14.29 -12.34 -33.41
C LYS A 20 -12.89 -12.70 -33.92
N ASN A 21 -12.01 -11.72 -34.07
CA ASN A 21 -10.67 -11.90 -34.58
C ASN A 21 -9.70 -12.42 -33.50
N LEU A 22 -10.11 -12.38 -32.22
CA LEU A 22 -9.36 -12.95 -31.10
C LEU A 22 -9.99 -14.28 -30.65
N LYS A 23 -9.21 -15.36 -30.66
CA LYS A 23 -9.65 -16.63 -30.03
C LYS A 23 -9.88 -16.41 -28.54
N GLY A 24 -10.89 -17.07 -27.97
CA GLY A 24 -11.30 -16.88 -26.57
C GLY A 24 -10.18 -17.07 -25.52
N GLN A 25 -9.17 -17.91 -25.83
CA GLN A 25 -7.99 -18.09 -24.97
C GLN A 25 -7.16 -16.79 -24.82
N TYR A 26 -7.03 -16.00 -25.89
CA TYR A 26 -6.30 -14.72 -25.84
C TYR A 26 -7.11 -13.64 -25.10
N VAL A 27 -8.44 -13.68 -25.21
CA VAL A 27 -9.33 -12.77 -24.45
C VAL A 27 -9.21 -13.05 -22.95
N LYS A 28 -9.17 -14.33 -22.56
CA LYS A 28 -8.95 -14.73 -21.16
C LYS A 28 -7.58 -14.28 -20.65
N ALA A 29 -6.51 -14.61 -21.38
CA ALA A 29 -5.15 -14.21 -21.02
C ALA A 29 -5.01 -12.69 -20.87
N LEU A 30 -5.66 -11.89 -21.71
CA LEU A 30 -5.59 -10.44 -21.61
C LEU A 30 -6.38 -9.87 -20.42
N ARG A 31 -7.52 -10.48 -20.08
CA ARG A 31 -8.26 -10.13 -18.85
C ARG A 31 -7.46 -10.48 -17.61
N ASP A 32 -6.85 -11.66 -17.58
CA ASP A 32 -6.02 -12.11 -16.47
C ASP A 32 -4.80 -11.19 -16.29
N ALA A 33 -4.14 -10.81 -17.39
CA ALA A 33 -3.05 -9.84 -17.38
C ALA A 33 -3.51 -8.45 -16.89
N SER A 34 -4.67 -7.98 -17.33
CA SER A 34 -5.25 -6.70 -16.87
C SER A 34 -5.56 -6.73 -15.37
N ALA A 35 -6.11 -7.83 -14.86
CA ALA A 35 -6.40 -8.00 -13.44
C ALA A 35 -5.10 -8.04 -12.60
N ALA A 36 -4.08 -8.74 -13.08
CA ALA A 36 -2.77 -8.80 -12.43
C ALA A 36 -2.08 -7.42 -12.40
N ILE A 37 -2.18 -6.65 -13.49
CA ILE A 37 -1.66 -5.27 -13.54
C ILE A 37 -2.40 -4.39 -12.54
N ALA A 38 -3.74 -4.43 -12.53
CA ALA A 38 -4.54 -3.65 -11.60
C ALA A 38 -4.21 -3.98 -10.13
N ALA A 39 -4.15 -5.27 -9.78
CA ALA A 39 -3.77 -5.73 -8.45
C ALA A 39 -2.35 -5.27 -8.08
N GLY A 40 -1.39 -5.38 -9.01
CA GLY A 40 -0.03 -4.89 -8.82
C GLY A 40 0.03 -3.38 -8.59
N THR A 41 -0.75 -2.58 -9.31
CA THR A 41 -0.83 -1.12 -9.10
C THR A 41 -1.45 -0.76 -7.76
N THR A 42 -2.47 -1.49 -7.30
CA THR A 42 -3.06 -1.28 -5.97
C THR A 42 -2.06 -1.60 -4.87
N ILE A 43 -1.36 -2.74 -4.95
CA ILE A 43 -0.34 -3.12 -3.97
C ILE A 43 0.82 -2.10 -3.94
N MET A 44 1.22 -1.57 -5.11
CA MET A 44 2.22 -0.51 -5.18
C MET A 44 1.71 0.80 -4.56
N ALA A 45 0.47 1.18 -4.81
CA ALA A 45 -0.14 2.37 -4.20
C ALA A 45 -0.22 2.24 -2.67
N ASP A 46 -0.65 1.08 -2.16
CA ASP A 46 -0.68 0.79 -0.73
C ASP A 46 0.71 0.85 -0.10
N ARG A 47 1.73 0.29 -0.77
CA ARG A 47 3.12 0.39 -0.31
C ARG A 47 3.62 1.82 -0.27
N ILE A 48 3.32 2.63 -1.29
CA ILE A 48 3.70 4.06 -1.32
C ILE A 48 2.99 4.83 -0.20
N ALA A 49 1.71 4.53 0.07
CA ALA A 49 0.98 5.15 1.18
C ALA A 49 1.55 4.77 2.56
N ILE A 50 2.00 3.52 2.72
CA ILE A 50 2.70 3.06 3.93
C ILE A 50 4.05 3.77 4.09
N ASP A 51 4.82 3.87 3.01
CA ASP A 51 6.15 4.49 3.00
C ASP A 51 6.09 6.02 3.15
N ALA A 52 5.00 6.65 2.69
CA ALA A 52 4.78 8.09 2.79
C ALA A 52 4.27 8.59 4.16
N GLY A 53 4.29 7.75 5.20
CA GLY A 53 4.03 8.18 6.59
C GLY A 53 3.11 7.28 7.42
N GLY A 54 2.53 6.22 6.86
CA GLY A 54 1.55 5.41 7.59
C GLY A 54 2.10 4.56 8.75
N VAL A 55 3.38 4.16 8.70
CA VAL A 55 4.02 3.26 9.69
C VAL A 55 5.24 3.88 10.38
N PRO A 56 6.10 4.68 9.70
CA PRO A 56 7.24 5.33 10.35
C PRO A 56 6.81 6.32 11.43
N ASP A 57 5.76 7.11 11.18
CA ASP A 57 5.27 8.15 12.10
C ASP A 57 4.69 7.54 13.38
N ILE A 58 3.93 6.44 13.25
CA ILE A 58 3.39 5.70 14.39
C ILE A 58 4.53 5.10 15.23
N LEU A 59 5.58 4.57 14.58
CA LEU A 59 6.73 4.01 15.28
C LEU A 59 7.54 5.10 16.02
N GLU A 60 7.63 6.30 15.44
CA GLU A 60 8.29 7.44 16.06
C GLU A 60 7.49 8.01 17.25
N GLU A 61 6.17 8.12 17.13
CA GLU A 61 5.28 8.45 18.24
C GLU A 61 5.41 7.44 19.38
N LEU A 62 5.39 6.14 19.07
CA LEU A 62 5.52 5.09 20.06
C LEU A 62 6.87 5.15 20.80
N ARG A 63 7.96 5.49 20.10
CA ARG A 63 9.29 5.68 20.71
C ARG A 63 9.31 6.89 21.65
N LYS A 64 8.77 8.04 21.22
CA LYS A 64 8.68 9.25 22.05
C LYS A 64 7.86 9.01 23.32
N GLU A 65 6.74 8.30 23.20
CA GLU A 65 5.89 7.99 24.34
C GLU A 65 6.56 6.98 25.30
N ASN A 66 7.30 5.98 24.78
CA ASN A 66 8.06 5.05 25.61
C ASN A 66 9.15 5.75 26.43
N GLU A 67 9.90 6.68 25.81
CA GLU A 67 10.90 7.48 26.53
C GLU A 67 10.26 8.31 27.64
N ARG A 68 9.17 9.01 27.34
CA ARG A 68 8.45 9.82 28.32
C ARG A 68 7.94 8.99 29.50
N LEU A 69 7.41 7.79 29.25
CA LEU A 69 6.96 6.88 30.30
C LEU A 69 8.12 6.38 31.17
N ARG A 70 9.28 6.06 30.57
CA ARG A 70 10.48 5.67 31.34
C ARG A 70 10.96 6.80 32.24
N THR A 71 11.04 8.03 31.74
CA THR A 71 11.40 9.19 32.55
C THR A 71 10.41 9.39 33.70
N SER A 72 9.11 9.29 33.43
CA SER A 72 8.09 9.40 34.47
C SER A 72 8.20 8.29 35.52
N LEU A 73 8.57 7.07 35.12
CA LEU A 73 8.77 5.95 36.03
C LEU A 73 10.01 6.15 36.93
N GLU A 74 11.09 6.67 36.35
CA GLU A 74 12.32 6.99 37.09
C GLU A 74 12.04 8.07 38.15
N GLU A 75 11.29 9.11 37.78
CA GLU A 75 10.90 10.20 38.69
C GLU A 75 9.97 9.73 39.81
N THR A 76 8.99 8.87 39.52
CA THR A 76 8.10 8.33 40.57
C THR A 76 8.84 7.39 41.50
N LYS A 77 9.77 6.59 40.99
CA LYS A 77 10.63 5.74 41.80
C LYS A 77 11.51 6.55 42.74
N LYS A 78 12.14 7.62 42.24
CA LYS A 78 12.95 8.52 43.06
C LYS A 78 12.13 9.22 44.15
N LYS A 79 10.91 9.65 43.84
CA LYS A 79 9.99 10.23 44.84
C LYS A 79 9.55 9.21 45.90
N MET A 80 9.44 7.92 45.55
CA MET A 80 9.18 6.87 46.54
C MET A 80 10.39 6.64 47.45
N GLU A 81 11.60 6.61 46.89
CA GLU A 81 12.85 6.46 47.68
C GLU A 81 13.11 7.67 48.61
N GLU A 82 12.63 8.87 48.25
CA GLU A 82 12.71 10.07 49.12
C GLU A 82 11.65 10.12 50.22
N LEU A 83 10.59 9.31 50.11
CA LEU A 83 9.50 9.19 51.10
C LEU A 83 9.69 7.98 52.05
N GLU A 84 10.67 7.12 51.77
CA GLU A 84 11.10 5.99 52.61
C GLU A 84 12.17 6.43 53.63
#